data_AF-A0A9E6D810-F1
#
_entry.id   AF-A0A9E6D810-F1
#
_cell.length_a   1.000
_cell.length_b   1.000
_cell.length_c   1.000
_cell.angle_alpha   90.00
_cell.angle_beta   90.00
_cell.angle_gamma   90.00
#
_symmetry.space_group_name_H-M   'P 1'
#
loop_
_entity.id
_entity.type
_entity.pdbx_description
1 polymer ?
#
loop_
_entity_poly.entity_id
_entity_poly.type
_entity_poly.pdbx_seq_one_letter_code
_entity_poly.pdbx_strand_id
1 'polypeptide(L)' 'MANTLENLEYITEQYAPYNYQDKTGAPQGFAIEVLSKVWEVLGITPQKIHVRPLASKPRSSDAGLLASF' A
#
# COMPACT_ATOMS: atom_id res chain seq x y z
N MET A 1 -4.68 21.70 3.18
CA MET A 1 -3.91 21.08 2.08
C MET A 1 -2.58 20.62 2.66
N ALA A 2 -2.08 19.46 2.25
CA ALA A 2 -0.75 19.01 2.63
C ALA A 2 0.29 19.73 1.76
N ASN A 3 1.10 20.59 2.36
CA ASN A 3 2.10 21.38 1.62
C ASN A 3 3.52 20.81 1.74
N THR A 4 3.68 19.71 2.49
CA THR A 4 4.94 19.00 2.70
C THR A 4 4.68 17.50 2.68
N LEU A 5 5.71 16.71 2.33
CA LEU A 5 5.66 15.25 2.32
C LEU A 5 5.27 14.65 3.69
N GLU A 6 5.56 15.34 4.79
CA GLU A 6 5.21 14.92 6.16
C GLU A 6 3.70 14.98 6.45
N ASN A 7 2.94 15.71 5.63
CA ASN A 7 1.50 15.92 5.83
C ASN A 7 0.64 15.11 4.85
N LEU A 8 1.22 14.13 4.14
CA LEU A 8 0.51 13.28 3.19
C LEU A 8 -0.10 12.05 3.86
N GLU A 9 -1.25 11.62 3.35
CA GLU A 9 -1.75 10.27 3.60
C GLU A 9 -1.11 9.33 2.56
N TYR A 10 -0.28 8.39 3.01
CA TYR A 10 0.37 7.41 2.15
C TYR A 10 -0.53 6.19 2.00
N ILE A 11 -1.01 5.94 0.78
CA ILE A 11 -1.92 4.82 0.46
C ILE A 11 -1.30 3.98 -0.65
N THR A 12 -1.37 2.66 -0.51
CA THR A 12 -1.01 1.69 -1.55
C THR A 12 -2.00 0.53 -1.54
N GLU A 13 -1.99 -0.31 -2.58
CA GLU A 13 -2.82 -1.52 -2.65
C GLU A 13 -2.03 -2.79 -2.25
N GLN A 14 -2.67 -3.97 -2.23
CA GLN A 14 -2.02 -5.27 -1.99
C GLN A 14 -1.58 -5.86 -3.34
N TYR A 15 -0.28 -5.80 -3.64
CA TYR A 15 0.31 -6.28 -4.88
C TYR A 15 1.77 -6.72 -4.66
N ALA A 16 1.95 -7.95 -4.18
CA ALA A 16 3.28 -8.55 -4.05
C ALA A 16 3.92 -8.75 -5.44
N PRO A 17 5.26 -8.60 -5.58
CA PRO A 17 6.24 -8.32 -4.51
C PRO A 17 6.45 -6.83 -4.20
N TYR A 18 5.69 -5.93 -4.84
CA TYR A 18 5.94 -4.49 -4.78
C TYR A 18 5.42 -3.83 -3.50
N ASN A 19 4.21 -4.18 -3.08
CA ASN A 19 3.57 -3.63 -1.89
C ASN A 19 2.65 -4.69 -1.28
N TYR A 20 2.98 -5.16 -0.09
CA TYR A 20 2.18 -6.16 0.61
C TYR A 20 2.23 -5.94 2.13
N GLN A 21 1.38 -6.62 2.88
CA GLN A 21 1.51 -6.70 4.34
C GLN A 21 2.09 -8.05 4.74
N ASP A 22 3.02 -8.04 5.69
CA ASP A 22 3.46 -9.28 6.33
C ASP A 22 2.40 -9.83 7.31
N LYS A 23 2.75 -10.93 7.99
CA LYS A 23 1.86 -11.59 8.95
C LYS A 23 1.45 -10.71 10.13
N THR A 24 2.20 -9.64 10.40
CA THR A 24 1.93 -8.68 11.48
C THR A 24 1.12 -7.47 10.99
N GLY A 25 0.89 -7.36 9.68
CA GLY A 25 0.22 -6.23 9.06
C GLY A 25 1.16 -5.10 8.64
N ALA A 26 2.48 -5.27 8.81
CA ALA A 26 3.45 -4.24 8.45
C ALA A 26 3.60 -4.16 6.92
N PRO A 27 3.58 -2.95 6.32
CA PRO A 27 3.85 -2.75 4.90
C PRO A 27 5.26 -3.21 4.53
N GLN A 28 5.37 -3.96 3.45
CA GLN A 28 6.61 -4.56 2.92
C GLN A 28 6.61 -4.51 1.39
N GLY A 29 7.78 -4.74 0.80
CA GLY A 29 7.97 -4.87 -0.64
C GLY A 29 8.76 -3.73 -1.26
N PHE A 30 9.12 -3.92 -2.52
CA PHE A 30 10.06 -3.04 -3.22
C PHE A 30 9.62 -1.57 -3.22
N ALA A 31 8.34 -1.29 -3.42
CA ALA A 31 7.84 0.09 -3.41
C ALA A 31 7.90 0.73 -2.01
N ILE A 32 7.74 -0.07 -0.95
CA ILE A 32 7.86 0.38 0.45
C ILE A 32 9.32 0.71 0.79
N GLU A 33 10.27 -0.10 0.30
CA GLU A 33 11.70 0.15 0.48
C GLU A 33 12.14 1.43 -0.23
N VAL A 34 11.68 1.64 -1.48
CA VAL A 34 11.96 2.87 -2.22
C VAL A 34 11.41 4.10 -1.49
N LEU A 35 10.17 4.06 -1.02
CA LEU A 35 9.58 5.17 -0.25
C LEU A 35 10.35 5.43 1.05
N SER A 36 10.75 4.37 1.74
CA SER A 36 11.56 4.47 2.96
C SER A 36 12.90 5.16 2.68
N LYS A 37 13.54 4.87 1.54
CA LYS A 37 14.79 5.53 1.13
C LYS A 37 14.58 7.00 0.78
N VAL A 38 13.45 7.35 0.17
CA VAL A 38 13.09 8.75 -0.08
C VAL A 38 12.99 9.53 1.24
N TRP A 39 12.33 8.97 2.25
CA TRP A 39 12.26 9.61 3.56
C TRP A 39 13.63 9.75 4.23
N GLU A 40 14.48 8.72 4.15
CA GLU A 40 15.85 8.77 4.66
C GLU A 40 16.67 9.90 4.01
N VAL A 41 16.66 9.99 2.67
CA VAL A 41 17.41 11.02 1.92
C VAL A 41 16.92 12.43 2.24
N LEU A 42 15.63 12.60 2.52
CA LEU A 42 15.02 13.88 2.82
C LEU A 42 15.01 14.24 4.32
N GLY A 43 15.51 13.36 5.19
CA GLY A 43 15.47 13.56 6.64
C GLY A 43 14.05 13.53 7.23
N ILE A 44 13.12 12.88 6.55
CA ILE A 44 11.72 12.75 6.98
C ILE A 44 11.58 11.52 7.87
N THR A 45 10.88 11.67 9.00
CA THR A 45 10.53 10.51 9.84
C THR A 45 9.55 9.61 9.09
N PRO A 46 9.73 8.27 9.08
CA PRO A 46 8.82 7.35 8.40
C PRO A 46 7.36 7.58 8.77
N GLN A 47 6.50 7.67 7.76
CA GLN A 47 5.08 7.94 7.92
C GLN A 47 4.26 6.65 7.83
N LYS A 48 3.05 6.65 8.38
CA LYS A 48 2.15 5.50 8.31
C LYS A 48 1.67 5.28 6.87
N ILE A 49 1.80 4.05 6.39
CA ILE A 49 1.32 3.63 5.07
C ILE A 49 0.06 2.78 5.24
N HIS A 50 -1.01 3.16 4.53
CA HIS A 50 -2.27 2.43 4.48
C HIS A 50 -2.28 1.50 3.27
N VAL A 51 -2.17 0.19 3.53
CA VAL A 51 -2.30 -0.84 2.49
C VAL A 51 -3.78 -1.24 2.36
N ARG A 52 -4.33 -1.14 1.15
CA ARG A 52 -5.72 -1.48 0.80
C ARG A 52 -5.77 -2.75 -0.06
N PRO A 53 -6.87 -3.51 -0.07
CA PRO A 53 -7.05 -4.56 -1.07
C PRO A 53 -6.95 -3.98 -2.49
N LEU A 54 -6.35 -4.74 -3.41
CA LEU A 54 -6.34 -4.38 -4.82
C LEU A 54 -7.77 -4.29 -5.34
N ALA A 55 -8.16 -3.15 -5.91
CA ALA A 55 -9.53 -2.83 -6.30
C ALA A 55 -10.19 -3.85 -7.26
N SER A 56 -9.39 -4.65 -7.97
CA SER A 56 -9.88 -5.66 -8.90
C SER A 56 -10.15 -7.04 -8.27
N LYS A 57 -9.83 -7.26 -6.99
CA LYS A 57 -10.28 -8.50 -6.33
C LYS A 57 -11.76 -8.33 -5.98
N PRO A 58 -12.69 -9.06 -6.64
CA PRO A 58 -14.10 -8.96 -6.31
C PRO A 58 -14.27 -9.29 -4.83
N ARG A 59 -15.17 -8.57 -4.15
CA ARG A 59 -15.56 -8.95 -2.78
C ARG A 59 -16.06 -10.40 -2.86
N SER A 60 -15.95 -11.20 -1.80
CA SER A 60 -16.41 -12.61 -1.85
C SER A 60 -17.89 -12.75 -2.26
N SER A 61 -18.69 -11.69 -2.12
CA SER A 61 -20.05 -11.56 -2.66
C SER A 61 -20.15 -11.47 -4.18
N ASP A 62 -19.10 -10.99 -4.85
CA ASP A 62 -19.08 -10.65 -6.28
C ASP A 62 -18.43 -11.78 -7.12
N ALA A 63 -17.72 -12.70 -6.45
CA ALA A 63 -17.07 -13.86 -7.07
C ALA A 63 -18.08 -14.87 -7.68
N GLY A 64 -19.34 -14.86 -7.22
CA GLY A 64 -20.39 -15.73 -7.76
C GLY A 64 -20.86 -15.36 -9.17
N LEU A 65 -20.58 -14.13 -9.64
CA LEU A 65 -21.01 -13.65 -10.97
C LEU A 65 -19.99 -13.93 -12.08
N LEU A 66 -18.73 -14.19 -11.74
CA LEU A 66 -17.65 -14.38 -12.73
C LEU A 66 -17.42 -15.84 -13.11
N ALA A 67 -18.07 -16.81 -12.43
CA ALA A 67 -17.98 -18.23 -12.74
C ALA A 67 -19.06 -18.71 -13.74
N SER A 68 -19.73 -17.79 -14.44
CA SER A 68 -20.86 -18.08 -15.34
C SER A 68 -20.61 -17.68 -16.81
N PHE A 69 -19.36 -17.50 -17.22
CA PHE A 69 -18.98 -17.34 -18.64
C PHE A 69 -17.93 -18.36 -19.04
#